data_AF-A0A1S1P9H3-F1
#
_entry.id   AF-A0A1S1P9H3-F1
#
_cell.length_a   1.000
_cell.length_b   1.000
_cell.length_c   1.000
_cell.angle_alpha   90.00
_cell.angle_beta   90.00
_cell.angle_gamma   90.00
#
_symmetry.space_group_name_H-M   'P 1'
#
loop_
_entity.id
_entity.type
_entity.pdbx_description
1 polymer ?
#
loop_
_entity_poly.entity_id
_entity_poly.type
_entity_poly.pdbx_seq_one_letter_code
_entity_poly.pdbx_strand_id
1 'polypeptide(L)'
;MTDNHLNLNHLNQAQRADLSRATYFMLESYYETDDHNMLDWLEEAPQFAIHIGLPDCPARRYALNFDSFDSALQVLGELKRSHPDAGMWLSCQEILAEIEGDDVWRGAINARASYDPTNDECGWTRLAAAIAEFDLNGQPVSLHDDDPDVFEDIVERINAASCPKMD
;
A
#
# COMPACT_ATOMS: atom_id res chain seq x y z
N MET A 1 -18.60 4.93 12.32
CA MET A 1 -17.75 3.85 11.79
C MET A 1 -18.64 3.04 10.87
N THR A 2 -18.58 3.32 9.57
CA THR A 2 -19.15 2.42 8.58
C THR A 2 -18.06 1.40 8.30
N ASP A 3 -18.29 0.16 8.72
CA ASP A 3 -17.54 -0.99 8.22
C ASP A 3 -17.68 -0.98 6.69
N ASN A 4 -16.67 -0.46 5.99
CA ASN A 4 -16.47 -0.79 4.59
C ASN A 4 -16.08 -2.27 4.58
N HIS A 5 -17.11 -3.11 4.55
CA HIS A 5 -16.95 -4.52 4.27
C HIS A 5 -16.32 -4.61 2.88
N LEU A 6 -15.06 -5.06 2.85
CA LEU A 6 -14.35 -5.60 1.69
C LEU A 6 -15.36 -6.29 0.76
N ASN A 7 -15.80 -5.58 -0.29
CA ASN A 7 -16.80 -6.09 -1.21
C ASN A 7 -16.10 -7.02 -2.20
N LEU A 8 -15.66 -8.17 -1.69
CA LEU A 8 -15.07 -9.28 -2.47
C LEU A 8 -16.11 -10.02 -3.31
N ASN A 9 -17.29 -9.44 -3.57
CA ASN A 9 -18.31 -10.09 -4.37
C ASN A 9 -17.89 -10.33 -5.82
N HIS A 10 -16.86 -9.64 -6.27
CA HIS A 10 -16.20 -9.88 -7.55
C HIS A 10 -15.23 -11.07 -7.54
N LEU A 11 -14.81 -11.57 -6.36
CA LEU A 11 -13.93 -12.73 -6.28
C LEU A 11 -14.67 -14.03 -6.56
N ASN A 12 -14.10 -14.82 -7.48
CA ASN A 12 -14.57 -16.17 -7.75
C ASN A 12 -14.28 -17.11 -6.57
N GLN A 13 -14.87 -18.31 -6.61
CA GLN A 13 -14.75 -19.29 -5.52
C GLN A 13 -13.30 -19.68 -5.21
N ALA A 14 -12.45 -19.80 -6.24
CA ALA A 14 -11.05 -20.14 -6.05
C ALA A 14 -10.28 -19.00 -5.36
N GLN A 15 -10.49 -17.75 -5.77
CA GLN A 15 -9.88 -16.59 -5.14
C GLN A 15 -10.28 -16.46 -3.67
N ARG A 16 -11.55 -16.72 -3.33
CA ARG A 16 -12.02 -16.72 -1.94
C ARG A 16 -11.40 -17.83 -1.10
N ALA A 17 -11.23 -19.03 -1.68
CA ALA A 17 -10.56 -20.13 -0.99
C ALA A 17 -9.09 -19.79 -0.71
N ASP A 18 -8.42 -19.16 -1.67
CA ASP A 18 -7.01 -18.76 -1.52
C ASP A 18 -6.83 -17.66 -0.48
N LEU A 19 -7.73 -16.67 -0.42
CA LEU A 19 -7.71 -15.65 0.64
C LEU A 19 -7.67 -16.27 2.03
N SER A 20 -8.54 -17.25 2.31
CA SER A 20 -8.60 -17.91 3.63
C SER A 20 -7.32 -18.66 4.04
N ARG A 21 -6.41 -18.88 3.10
CA ARG A 21 -5.15 -19.61 3.27
C ARG A 21 -3.93 -18.72 3.06
N ALA A 22 -4.13 -17.41 2.86
CA ALA A 22 -3.07 -16.49 2.53
C ALA A 22 -2.03 -16.43 3.65
N THR A 23 -0.75 -16.62 3.30
CA THR A 23 0.38 -16.43 4.20
C THR A 23 1.01 -15.05 4.05
N TYR A 24 0.84 -14.42 2.89
CA TYR A 24 1.22 -13.04 2.66
C TYR A 24 0.37 -12.42 1.54
N PHE A 25 0.31 -11.10 1.53
CA PHE A 25 -0.19 -10.31 0.41
C PHE A 25 0.93 -9.40 -0.08
N MET A 26 1.00 -9.19 -1.38
CA MET A 26 2.00 -8.32 -1.99
C MET A 26 1.30 -7.33 -2.90
N LEU A 27 1.46 -6.04 -2.60
CA LEU A 27 1.11 -4.94 -3.47
C LEU A 27 2.24 -4.73 -4.48
N GLU A 28 1.92 -4.81 -5.76
CA GLU A 28 2.85 -4.65 -6.87
C GLU A 28 2.45 -3.46 -7.73
N SER A 29 3.40 -2.57 -8.04
CA SER A 29 3.25 -1.57 -9.10
C SER A 29 3.76 -2.13 -10.42
N TYR A 30 2.97 -2.03 -11.48
CA TYR A 30 3.31 -2.64 -12.76
C TYR A 30 2.70 -1.90 -13.95
N TYR A 31 3.25 -2.17 -15.13
CA TYR A 31 2.65 -1.86 -16.42
C TYR A 31 2.54 -3.12 -17.29
N GLU A 32 1.51 -3.16 -18.13
CA GLU A 32 1.31 -4.22 -19.10
C GLU A 32 2.05 -3.91 -20.41
N THR A 33 2.80 -4.89 -20.90
CA THR A 33 3.36 -4.91 -22.26
C THR A 33 2.67 -6.01 -23.05
N ASP A 34 2.83 -6.01 -24.38
CA ASP A 34 2.16 -6.97 -25.29
C ASP A 34 2.31 -8.45 -24.86
N ASP A 35 3.43 -8.81 -24.23
CA ASP A 35 3.72 -10.19 -23.85
C ASP A 35 3.79 -10.42 -22.33
N HIS A 36 4.05 -9.38 -21.53
CA HIS A 36 4.44 -9.51 -20.12
C HIS A 36 4.00 -8.34 -19.23
N ASN A 37 3.80 -8.60 -17.94
CA ASN A 37 3.69 -7.55 -16.92
C ASN A 37 5.08 -7.25 -16.37
N MET A 38 5.43 -5.97 -16.32
CA MET A 38 6.72 -5.47 -15.87
C MET A 38 6.55 -4.60 -14.63
N LEU A 39 7.46 -4.70 -13.66
CA LEU A 39 7.47 -3.80 -12.51
C LEU A 39 7.70 -2.36 -12.98
N ASP A 40 7.02 -1.43 -12.31
CA ASP A 40 7.17 0.00 -12.55
C ASP A 40 7.52 0.77 -11.28
N TRP A 41 7.93 2.02 -11.45
CA TRP A 41 8.17 2.98 -10.38
C TRP A 41 6.83 3.30 -9.74
N LEU A 42 6.78 3.33 -8.41
CA LEU A 42 5.52 3.47 -7.68
C LEU A 42 4.78 4.78 -8.03
N GLU A 43 5.54 5.82 -8.36
CA GLU A 43 5.12 7.16 -8.73
C GLU A 43 4.60 7.26 -10.17
N GLU A 44 5.04 6.37 -11.07
CA GLU A 44 4.72 6.41 -12.51
C GLU A 44 3.78 5.27 -12.93
N ALA A 45 3.57 4.29 -12.04
CA ALA A 45 2.87 3.07 -12.37
C ALA A 45 1.43 3.34 -12.83
N PRO A 46 1.04 2.84 -14.02
CA PRO A 46 -0.33 2.96 -14.49
C PRO A 46 -1.28 2.02 -13.75
N GLN A 47 -0.76 0.94 -13.13
CA GLN A 47 -1.56 -0.09 -12.49
C GLN A 47 -0.89 -0.64 -11.22
N PHE A 48 -1.76 -1.12 -10.32
CA PHE A 48 -1.37 -1.77 -9.08
C PHE A 48 -2.10 -3.10 -8.95
N ALA A 49 -1.43 -4.10 -8.39
CA ALA A 49 -2.01 -5.41 -8.16
C ALA A 49 -1.75 -5.91 -6.75
N ILE A 50 -2.69 -6.67 -6.19
CA ILE A 50 -2.46 -7.47 -4.99
C ILE A 50 -2.34 -8.93 -5.38
N HIS A 51 -1.20 -9.52 -5.05
CA HIS A 51 -0.94 -10.96 -5.16
C HIS A 51 -1.26 -11.65 -3.84
N ILE A 52 -1.73 -12.90 -3.91
CA ILE A 52 -2.01 -13.74 -2.74
C ILE A 52 -0.95 -14.84 -2.65
N GLY A 53 -0.10 -14.75 -1.63
CA GLY A 53 0.89 -15.76 -1.29
C GLY A 53 0.27 -16.94 -0.56
N LEU A 54 0.59 -18.15 -1.00
CA LEU A 54 0.05 -19.39 -0.45
C LEU A 54 1.18 -20.29 0.09
N PRO A 55 0.94 -21.11 1.12
CA PRO A 55 1.99 -21.87 1.79
C PRO A 55 2.54 -23.03 0.94
N ASP A 56 1.74 -23.56 0.02
CA ASP A 56 1.95 -24.86 -0.62
C ASP A 56 1.87 -24.80 -2.16
N CYS A 57 1.68 -23.62 -2.75
CA CYS A 57 1.64 -23.45 -4.19
C CYS A 57 2.14 -22.05 -4.60
N PRO A 58 2.43 -21.83 -5.90
CA PRO A 58 2.76 -20.50 -6.38
C PRO A 58 1.71 -19.47 -5.98
N ALA A 59 2.17 -18.25 -5.70
CA ALA A 59 1.28 -17.14 -5.40
C ALA A 59 0.26 -16.94 -6.53
N ARG A 60 -0.99 -16.66 -6.16
CA ARG A 60 -1.98 -16.19 -7.12
C ARG A 60 -1.64 -14.75 -7.49
N ARG A 61 -1.00 -14.61 -8.64
CA ARG A 61 -0.64 -13.29 -9.19
C ARG A 61 -1.86 -12.55 -9.72
N TYR A 62 -1.83 -11.22 -9.62
CA TYR A 62 -2.85 -10.30 -10.14
C TYR A 62 -4.26 -10.69 -9.66
N ALA A 63 -4.37 -11.06 -8.37
CA ALA A 63 -5.62 -11.54 -7.81
C ALA A 63 -6.67 -10.42 -7.73
N LEU A 64 -6.19 -9.19 -7.49
CA LEU A 64 -6.92 -7.93 -7.49
C LEU A 64 -6.08 -6.90 -8.24
N ASN A 65 -6.72 -6.07 -9.06
CA ASN A 65 -6.05 -5.01 -9.82
C ASN A 65 -6.74 -3.67 -9.57
N PHE A 66 -5.95 -2.59 -9.59
CA PHE A 66 -6.37 -1.23 -9.26
C PHE A 66 -5.69 -0.24 -10.19
N ASP A 67 -6.40 0.83 -10.51
CA ASP A 67 -5.87 1.95 -11.32
C ASP A 67 -5.28 3.06 -10.44
N SER A 68 -5.30 2.91 -9.11
CA SER A 68 -4.68 3.86 -8.17
C SER A 68 -4.06 3.18 -6.96
N PHE A 69 -2.98 3.78 -6.46
CA PHE A 69 -2.27 3.31 -5.28
C PHE A 69 -3.15 3.40 -4.02
N ASP A 70 -3.93 4.48 -3.86
CA ASP A 70 -4.87 4.64 -2.75
C ASP A 70 -5.87 3.49 -2.68
N SER A 71 -6.52 3.15 -3.81
CA SER A 71 -7.49 2.06 -3.86
C SER A 71 -6.86 0.73 -3.45
N ALA A 72 -5.63 0.48 -3.89
CA ALA A 72 -4.89 -0.72 -3.54
C ALA A 72 -4.54 -0.77 -2.05
N LEU A 73 -4.07 0.34 -1.46
CA LEU A 73 -3.77 0.43 -0.02
C LEU A 73 -5.01 0.32 0.86
N GLN A 74 -6.16 0.87 0.43
CA GLN A 74 -7.43 0.70 1.15
C GLN A 74 -7.80 -0.78 1.27
N VAL A 75 -7.73 -1.51 0.15
CA VAL A 75 -8.02 -2.95 0.12
C VAL A 75 -6.97 -3.74 0.90
N LEU A 76 -5.69 -3.39 0.79
CA LEU A 76 -4.61 -4.03 1.55
C LEU A 76 -4.82 -3.83 3.07
N GLY A 77 -5.28 -2.66 3.51
CA GLY A 77 -5.66 -2.39 4.89
C GLY A 77 -6.81 -3.27 5.40
N GLU A 78 -7.79 -3.55 4.56
CA GLU A 78 -8.88 -4.49 4.87
C GLU A 78 -8.38 -5.95 4.92
N LEU A 79 -7.46 -6.33 4.04
CA LEU A 79 -6.80 -7.63 4.07
C LEU A 79 -5.98 -7.80 5.35
N LYS A 80 -5.23 -6.78 5.80
CA LYS A 80 -4.51 -6.81 7.08
C LYS A 80 -5.43 -7.00 8.28
N ARG A 81 -6.59 -6.35 8.30
CA ARG A 81 -7.58 -6.54 9.38
C ARG A 81 -8.19 -7.94 9.38
N SER A 82 -8.43 -8.52 8.21
CA SER A 82 -9.04 -9.86 8.09
C SER A 82 -8.04 -11.02 8.21
N HIS A 83 -6.76 -10.77 7.94
CA HIS A 83 -5.66 -11.74 7.97
C HIS A 83 -4.46 -11.13 8.70
N PRO A 84 -4.58 -10.88 10.02
CA PRO A 84 -3.54 -10.17 10.78
C PRO A 84 -2.19 -10.89 10.77
N ASP A 85 -2.20 -12.22 10.70
CA ASP A 85 -1.02 -13.09 10.69
C ASP A 85 -0.34 -13.19 9.31
N ALA A 86 -0.98 -12.69 8.25
CA ALA A 86 -0.38 -12.68 6.92
C ALA A 86 0.63 -11.52 6.80
N GLY A 87 1.79 -11.81 6.20
CA GLY A 87 2.77 -10.78 5.85
C GLY A 87 2.23 -9.82 4.80
N MET A 88 2.66 -8.56 4.84
CA MET A 88 2.29 -7.54 3.84
C MET A 88 3.55 -7.05 3.16
N TRP A 89 3.55 -6.98 1.84
CA TRP A 89 4.75 -6.63 1.07
C TRP A 89 4.43 -5.58 0.01
N LEU A 90 5.40 -4.71 -0.24
CA LEU A 90 5.45 -3.80 -1.36
C LEU A 90 6.50 -4.29 -2.35
N SER A 91 6.13 -4.38 -3.63
CA SER A 91 7.02 -4.72 -4.73
C SER A 91 6.89 -3.68 -5.85
N CYS A 92 7.95 -2.92 -6.10
CA CYS A 92 8.03 -2.02 -7.26
C CYS A 92 9.36 -2.27 -7.98
N GLN A 93 9.64 -1.51 -9.04
CA GLN A 93 10.87 -1.69 -9.83
C GLN A 93 12.14 -1.63 -8.97
N GLU A 94 12.14 -0.81 -7.93
CA GLU A 94 13.32 -0.52 -7.12
C GLU A 94 13.46 -1.41 -5.89
N ILE A 95 12.34 -1.89 -5.33
CA ILE A 95 12.36 -2.58 -4.04
C ILE A 95 11.28 -3.65 -3.90
N LEU A 96 11.65 -4.70 -3.15
CA LEU A 96 10.74 -5.61 -2.47
C LEU A 96 10.95 -5.47 -0.96
N ALA A 97 9.99 -4.89 -0.25
CA ALA A 97 10.07 -4.60 1.18
C ALA A 97 8.79 -4.99 1.93
N GLU A 98 8.93 -5.33 3.21
CA GLU A 98 7.79 -5.63 4.07
C GLU A 98 7.08 -4.32 4.48
N ILE A 99 5.75 -4.34 4.46
CA ILE A 99 4.88 -3.29 4.98
C ILE A 99 4.63 -3.63 6.44
N GLU A 100 5.46 -3.07 7.32
CA GLU A 100 5.40 -3.30 8.75
C GLU A 100 4.33 -2.44 9.46
N GLY A 101 3.87 -2.91 10.63
CA GLY A 101 2.94 -2.19 11.48
C GLY A 101 1.46 -2.46 11.19
N ASP A 102 0.59 -1.90 12.05
CA ASP A 102 -0.86 -2.07 11.94
C ASP A 102 -1.49 -1.11 10.90
N ASP A 103 -0.84 0.03 10.67
CA ASP A 103 -1.27 0.99 9.65
C ASP A 103 -0.53 0.75 8.33
N VAL A 104 -1.24 0.11 7.40
CA VAL A 104 -0.74 -0.21 6.06
C VAL A 104 -0.26 1.03 5.29
N TRP A 105 -0.84 2.21 5.53
CA TRP A 105 -0.42 3.44 4.86
C TRP A 105 0.98 3.84 5.30
N ARG A 106 1.18 3.96 6.61
CA ARG A 106 2.48 4.26 7.22
C ARG A 106 3.51 3.18 6.85
N GLY A 107 3.10 1.92 6.91
CA GLY A 107 3.93 0.78 6.54
C GLY A 107 4.40 0.85 5.09
N ALA A 108 3.52 1.21 4.15
CA ALA A 108 3.86 1.30 2.73
C ALA A 108 4.81 2.46 2.43
N ILE A 109 4.60 3.63 3.06
CA ILE A 109 5.55 4.76 2.98
C ILE A 109 6.94 4.32 3.46
N ASN A 110 7.01 3.73 4.65
CA ASN A 110 8.28 3.30 5.25
C ASN A 110 8.96 2.21 4.41
N ALA A 111 8.18 1.28 3.85
CA ALA A 111 8.67 0.24 2.95
C ALA A 111 9.31 0.87 1.70
N ARG A 112 8.64 1.85 1.06
CA ARG A 112 9.17 2.52 -0.13
C ARG A 112 10.39 3.40 0.17
N ALA A 113 10.36 4.12 1.30
CA ALA A 113 11.48 4.95 1.77
C ALA A 113 12.73 4.12 2.11
N SER A 114 12.57 2.83 2.45
CA SER A 114 13.69 1.95 2.78
C SER A 114 14.61 1.59 1.61
N TYR A 115 14.24 1.91 0.38
CA TYR A 115 15.09 1.72 -0.81
C TYR A 115 16.39 2.52 -0.72
N ASP A 116 16.32 3.79 -0.34
CA ASP A 116 17.47 4.62 -0.04
C ASP A 116 17.16 5.56 1.13
N PRO A 117 17.32 5.06 2.37
CA PRO A 117 16.97 5.84 3.56
C PRO A 117 17.95 7.00 3.83
N THR A 118 19.05 7.09 3.05
CA THR A 118 20.05 8.16 3.18
C THR A 118 19.81 9.32 2.22
N ASN A 119 18.92 9.15 1.24
CA ASN A 119 18.56 10.18 0.29
C ASN A 119 17.44 11.05 0.85
N ASP A 120 17.82 12.19 1.43
CA ASP A 120 16.90 13.21 1.96
C ASP A 120 16.22 14.07 0.88
N GLU A 121 16.67 13.95 -0.37
CA GLU A 121 15.99 14.54 -1.55
C GLU A 121 14.87 13.62 -2.07
N CYS A 122 14.84 12.34 -1.69
CA CYS A 122 13.78 11.41 -2.09
C CYS A 122 12.45 11.79 -1.42
N GLY A 123 11.40 11.98 -2.23
CA GLY A 123 10.06 12.32 -1.73
C GLY A 123 9.53 11.33 -0.69
N TRP A 124 9.77 10.02 -0.87
CA TRP A 124 9.33 9.00 0.09
C TRP A 124 10.03 9.09 1.44
N THR A 125 11.35 9.34 1.44
CA THR A 125 12.11 9.54 2.69
C THR A 125 11.66 10.80 3.42
N ARG A 126 11.41 11.89 2.67
CA ARG A 126 10.84 13.14 3.22
C ARG A 126 9.45 12.93 3.81
N LEU A 127 8.57 12.25 3.09
CA LEU A 127 7.21 11.95 3.55
C LEU A 127 7.22 11.05 4.79
N ALA A 128 8.07 10.00 4.82
CA ALA A 128 8.24 9.14 5.98
C ALA A 128 8.66 9.94 7.23
N ALA A 129 9.64 10.85 7.07
CA ALA A 129 10.09 11.72 8.15
C ALA A 129 9.01 12.68 8.61
N ALA A 130 8.27 13.31 7.68
CA ALA A 130 7.18 14.23 8.00
C ALA A 130 6.04 13.53 8.77
N ILE A 131 5.70 12.29 8.39
CA ILE A 131 4.72 11.47 9.13
C ILE A 131 5.22 11.14 10.54
N ALA A 132 6.51 10.82 10.69
CA ALA A 132 7.09 10.57 12.01
C ALA A 132 7.06 11.84 12.90
N GLU A 133 7.31 13.01 12.32
CA GLU A 133 7.17 14.30 13.04
C GLU A 133 5.72 14.61 13.41
N PHE A 134 4.77 14.33 12.51
CA PHE A 134 3.34 14.41 12.79
C PHE A 134 2.96 13.52 13.98
N ASP A 135 3.43 12.26 14.01
CA ASP A 135 3.12 11.31 15.08
C ASP A 135 3.71 11.76 16.44
N LEU A 136 4.83 12.48 16.43
CA LEU A 136 5.48 12.99 17.64
C LEU A 136 4.90 14.32 18.14
N ASN A 137 4.56 15.23 17.23
CA ASN A 137 4.26 16.62 17.55
C ASN A 137 2.82 17.06 17.24
N GLY A 138 2.05 16.21 16.53
CA GLY A 138 0.68 16.50 16.10
C GLY A 138 0.56 17.62 15.05
N GLN A 139 1.65 17.97 14.38
CA GLN A 139 1.65 18.97 13.32
C GLN A 139 1.23 18.32 12.00
N PRO A 140 0.24 18.86 11.26
CA PRO A 140 -0.20 18.31 9.98
C PRO A 140 0.95 18.12 8.99
N VAL A 141 0.92 17.01 8.25
CA VAL A 141 1.84 16.76 7.13
C VAL A 141 1.48 17.72 5.99
N SER A 142 2.46 18.40 5.41
CA SER A 142 2.28 19.29 4.25
C SER A 142 3.18 18.86 3.09
N LEU A 143 2.61 18.83 1.89
CA LEU A 143 3.34 18.54 0.65
C LEU A 143 3.95 19.82 0.06
N HIS A 144 5.04 19.65 -0.68
CA HIS A 144 5.62 20.64 -1.58
C HIS A 144 5.01 20.54 -2.98
N ASP A 145 5.10 21.63 -3.75
CA ASP A 145 4.53 21.70 -5.12
C ASP A 145 5.18 20.70 -6.10
N ASP A 146 6.36 20.16 -5.77
CA ASP A 146 7.11 19.18 -6.56
C ASP A 146 6.98 17.74 -6.04
N ASP A 147 6.17 17.52 -5.00
CA ASP A 147 5.94 16.18 -4.48
C ASP A 147 5.07 15.35 -5.44
N PRO A 148 5.33 14.03 -5.57
CA PRO A 148 4.53 13.13 -6.38
C PRO A 148 3.03 13.14 -6.04
N ASP A 149 2.16 13.15 -7.06
CA ASP A 149 0.70 13.10 -6.92
C ASP A 149 0.21 11.93 -6.02
N VAL A 150 0.92 10.81 -6.03
CA VAL A 150 0.64 9.64 -5.18
C VAL A 150 0.66 9.96 -3.68
N PHE A 151 1.25 11.09 -3.26
CA PHE A 151 1.28 11.53 -1.87
C PHE A 151 0.03 12.30 -1.44
N GLU A 152 -0.72 12.91 -2.35
CA GLU A 152 -1.85 13.77 -2.01
C GLU A 152 -2.88 13.02 -1.14
N ASP A 153 -3.36 11.89 -1.65
CA ASP A 153 -4.34 11.04 -0.96
C ASP A 153 -3.81 10.52 0.40
N ILE A 154 -2.52 10.20 0.47
CA ILE A 154 -1.87 9.69 1.70
C ILE A 154 -1.88 10.78 2.77
N VAL A 155 -1.46 11.99 2.42
CA VAL A 155 -1.37 13.13 3.34
C VAL A 155 -2.76 13.57 3.79
N GLU A 156 -3.73 13.63 2.87
CA GLU A 156 -5.12 13.92 3.22
C GLU A 156 -5.66 12.95 4.27
N ARG A 157 -5.42 11.65 4.07
CA ARG A 157 -5.87 10.60 4.99
C ARG A 157 -5.19 10.68 6.36
N ILE A 158 -3.87 10.86 6.39
CA ILE A 158 -3.10 10.95 7.65
C ILE A 158 -3.54 12.17 8.45
N ASN A 159 -3.68 13.32 7.79
CA ASN A 159 -4.16 14.53 8.43
C ASN A 159 -5.62 14.39 8.92
N ALA A 160 -6.50 13.76 8.16
CA ALA A 160 -7.88 13.53 8.58
C ALA A 160 -8.00 12.66 9.85
N ALA A 161 -7.06 11.75 10.07
CA ALA A 161 -7.02 10.93 11.28
C ALA A 161 -6.67 11.73 12.56
N SER A 162 -6.05 12.92 12.44
CA SER A 162 -5.73 13.80 13.58
C SER A 162 -6.82 14.78 13.97
N CYS A 163 -7.82 15.04 13.13
CA CYS A 163 -8.93 15.91 13.50
C CYS A 163 -9.74 15.23 14.61
N PRO A 164 -9.70 15.73 15.86
CA PRO A 164 -10.70 15.32 16.83
C PRO A 164 -12.03 15.75 16.21
N LYS A 165 -13.02 14.85 16.18
CA LYS A 165 -14.40 15.30 16.01
C LYS A 165 -14.61 16.34 17.11
N MET A 166 -14.70 17.60 16.71
CA MET A 166 -15.27 18.61 17.58
C MET A 166 -16.75 18.25 17.67
N ASP A 167 -17.10 17.46 18.69
CA ASP A 167 -18.48 17.26 19.13
C ASP A 167 -19.08 18.58 19.62
#